data_AF-A0A7S2XKA1-F1
#
_entry.id   AF-A0A7S2XKA1-F1
#
_cell.length_a   1.000
_cell.length_b   1.000
_cell.length_c   1.000
_cell.angle_alpha   90.00
_cell.angle_beta   90.00
_cell.angle_gamma   90.00
#
_symmetry.space_group_name_H-M   'P 1'
#
loop_
_entity.id
_entity.type
_entity.pdbx_description
1 polymer ?
#
loop_
_entity_poly.entity_id
_entity_poly.type
_entity_poly.pdbx_seq_one_letter_code
_entity_poly.pdbx_strand_id
1 'polypeptide(L)'
;QQFSEQRPLASQTIFQLDRADGHENDAISQSQLVNALDFALEPFQDSLNANDVFAGLGTGILLVHVWAEGHIIVLWDGSSRVDLNILTYDESVDHKSKFADPFMDKIGDMKLLLQDEMPRGTGRV
;
A
#
# COMPACT_ATOMS: atom_id res chain seq x y z
N GLN A 1 -4.22 7.16 -28.36
CA GLN A 1 -2.82 7.51 -28.70
C GLN A 1 -2.29 8.69 -27.86
N GLN A 2 -2.88 8.97 -26.69
CA GLN A 2 -2.57 10.14 -25.85
C GLN A 2 -1.67 9.79 -24.65
N PHE A 3 -1.55 8.51 -24.29
CA PHE A 3 -0.66 8.02 -23.23
C PHE A 3 0.76 7.68 -23.71
N SER A 4 1.00 7.61 -25.02
CA SER A 4 2.29 7.17 -25.59
C SER A 4 3.40 8.21 -25.51
N GLU A 5 3.08 9.46 -25.16
CA GLU A 5 4.06 10.54 -24.99
C GLU A 5 4.51 10.74 -23.53
N GLN A 6 3.94 9.98 -22.58
CA GLN A 6 4.42 10.00 -21.21
C GLN A 6 5.76 9.27 -21.10
N ARG A 7 6.72 9.93 -20.45
CA ARG A 7 7.93 9.30 -19.91
C ARG A 7 7.74 9.16 -18.41
N PRO A 8 7.24 8.00 -17.95
CA PRO A 8 7.17 7.73 -16.52
C PRO A 8 8.58 7.76 -15.89
N LEU A 9 8.60 8.21 -14.65
CA LEU A 9 9.74 8.36 -13.74
C LEU A 9 9.47 7.66 -12.40
N ALA A 10 8.21 7.29 -12.17
CA ALA A 10 7.76 6.50 -11.04
C ALA A 10 6.48 5.76 -11.44
N SER A 11 6.24 4.62 -10.81
CA SER A 11 4.96 3.94 -10.79
C SER A 11 4.28 4.23 -9.46
N GLN A 12 2.98 4.54 -9.50
CA GLN A 12 2.16 4.58 -8.30
C GLN A 12 0.96 3.65 -8.47
N THR A 13 0.70 2.82 -7.47
CA THR A 13 -0.49 1.97 -7.44
C THR A 13 -1.25 2.21 -6.14
N ILE A 14 -2.57 2.39 -6.27
CA ILE A 14 -3.49 2.46 -5.15
C ILE A 14 -4.29 1.17 -5.12
N PHE A 15 -4.20 0.43 -4.00
CA PHE A 15 -5.00 -0.76 -3.74
C PHE A 15 -6.05 -0.44 -2.69
N GLN A 16 -7.30 -0.80 -2.97
CA GLN A 16 -8.36 -0.84 -1.98
C GLN A 16 -8.57 -2.29 -1.59
N LEU A 17 -8.33 -2.58 -0.31
CA LEU A 17 -8.43 -3.91 0.27
C LEU A 17 -9.63 -3.96 1.21
N ASP A 18 -10.25 -5.12 1.32
CA ASP A 18 -11.34 -5.36 2.26
C ASP A 18 -11.28 -6.80 2.75
N ARG A 19 -12.10 -7.13 3.75
CA ARG A 19 -12.26 -8.51 4.19
C ARG A 19 -12.80 -9.40 3.08
N ALA A 20 -12.28 -10.63 3.01
CA ALA A 20 -12.76 -11.66 2.09
C ALA A 20 -14.23 -12.03 2.38
N ASP A 21 -14.88 -12.62 1.39
CA ASP A 21 -16.29 -13.05 1.53
C ASP A 21 -16.43 -14.07 2.68
N GLY A 22 -17.41 -13.85 3.55
CA GLY A 22 -17.60 -14.64 4.77
C GLY A 22 -16.83 -14.14 6.00
N HIS A 23 -15.95 -13.15 5.83
CA HIS A 23 -15.15 -12.53 6.89
C HIS A 23 -15.42 -11.02 7.02
N GLU A 24 -16.50 -10.50 6.43
CA GLU A 24 -16.78 -9.07 6.31
C GLU A 24 -16.92 -8.35 7.65
N ASN A 25 -17.29 -9.10 8.70
CA ASN A 25 -17.46 -8.58 10.06
C ASN A 25 -16.22 -8.78 10.95
N ASP A 26 -15.17 -9.42 10.44
CA ASP A 26 -13.95 -9.66 11.21
C ASP A 26 -13.18 -8.35 11.37
N ALA A 27 -13.02 -7.93 12.62
CA ALA A 27 -12.36 -6.67 12.94
C ALA A 27 -10.91 -6.67 12.45
N ILE A 28 -10.50 -5.55 11.86
CA ILE A 28 -9.08 -5.22 11.65
C ILE A 28 -8.63 -4.38 12.84
N SER A 29 -7.40 -4.59 13.32
CA SER A 29 -6.81 -3.79 14.39
C SER A 29 -5.59 -3.03 13.91
N GLN A 30 -5.29 -1.92 14.57
CA GLN A 30 -4.10 -1.11 14.27
C GLN A 30 -2.81 -1.94 14.37
N SER A 31 -2.71 -2.85 15.34
CA SER A 31 -1.54 -3.71 15.50
C SER A 31 -1.39 -4.73 14.37
N GLN A 32 -2.50 -5.26 13.82
CA GLN A 32 -2.45 -6.09 12.62
C GLN A 32 -1.88 -5.32 11.43
N LEU A 33 -2.31 -4.06 11.23
CA LEU A 33 -1.84 -3.22 10.14
C LEU A 33 -0.35 -2.87 10.26
N VAL A 34 0.12 -2.54 11.46
CA VAL A 34 1.55 -2.30 11.73
C VAL A 34 2.37 -3.56 11.44
N ASN A 35 1.96 -4.71 11.99
CA ASN A 35 2.66 -5.98 11.77
C ASN A 35 2.65 -6.41 10.29
N ALA A 36 1.57 -6.11 9.56
CA ALA A 36 1.45 -6.40 8.14
C ALA A 36 2.37 -5.52 7.29
N LEU A 37 2.48 -4.24 7.62
CA LEU A 37 3.42 -3.34 6.97
C LEU A 37 4.87 -3.76 7.24
N ASP A 38 5.23 -4.04 8.50
CA ASP A 38 6.57 -4.48 8.88
C ASP A 38 6.96 -5.78 8.15
N PHE A 39 6.02 -6.72 8.03
CA PHE A 39 6.22 -7.97 7.29
C PHE A 39 6.40 -7.74 5.79
N ALA A 40 5.55 -6.91 5.17
CA ALA A 40 5.67 -6.59 3.74
C ALA A 40 6.98 -5.84 3.41
N LEU A 41 7.55 -5.13 4.38
CA LEU A 41 8.82 -4.41 4.25
C LEU A 41 10.06 -5.25 4.60
N GLU A 42 9.90 -6.46 5.14
CA GLU A 42 11.02 -7.35 5.51
C GLU A 42 12.05 -7.56 4.39
N PRO A 43 11.65 -7.74 3.11
CA PRO A 43 12.61 -7.88 2.00
C PRO A 43 13.44 -6.63 1.69
N PHE A 44 13.10 -5.47 2.27
CA PHE A 44 13.70 -4.15 2.00
C PHE A 44 14.51 -3.62 3.21
N GLN A 45 14.80 -4.48 4.19
CA GLN A 45 15.36 -4.12 5.50
C GLN A 45 16.76 -3.47 5.50
N ASP A 46 17.49 -3.46 4.38
CA ASP A 46 18.82 -2.85 4.30
C ASP A 46 18.81 -1.29 4.30
N SER A 47 17.64 -0.64 4.28
CA SER A 47 17.53 0.83 4.19
C SER A 47 16.45 1.49 5.07
N LEU A 48 16.07 0.90 6.20
CA LEU A 48 14.91 1.38 6.97
C LEU A 48 15.17 2.67 7.77
N ASN A 49 14.49 3.74 7.37
CA ASN A 49 13.97 4.73 8.33
C ASN A 49 12.80 4.10 9.10
N ALA A 50 12.58 4.55 10.35
CA ALA A 50 11.44 4.10 11.15
C ALA A 50 10.11 4.41 10.43
N ASN A 51 9.12 3.53 10.57
CA ASN A 51 7.75 3.79 10.14
C ASN A 51 7.17 4.94 10.96
N ASP A 52 6.69 5.99 10.30
CA ASP A 52 5.93 7.03 10.96
C ASP A 52 4.50 6.52 11.18
N VAL A 53 4.13 6.41 12.46
CA VAL A 53 2.82 5.92 12.89
C VAL A 53 2.00 7.09 13.41
N PHE A 54 0.93 7.42 12.69
CA PHE A 54 -0.02 8.46 13.09
C PHE A 54 -1.31 7.81 13.60
N ALA A 55 -1.41 7.70 14.92
CA ALA A 55 -2.57 7.15 15.62
C ALA A 55 -3.37 8.26 16.35
N GLY A 56 -4.59 7.93 16.82
CA GLY A 56 -5.47 8.87 17.53
C GLY A 56 -6.48 9.61 16.63
N LEU A 57 -6.63 9.20 15.39
CA LEU A 57 -7.65 9.67 14.44
C LEU A 57 -8.92 8.83 14.57
N GLY A 58 -9.57 8.90 15.73
CA GLY A 58 -10.69 8.01 16.06
C GLY A 58 -10.22 6.55 16.16
N THR A 59 -10.88 5.65 15.43
CA THR A 59 -10.51 4.24 15.31
C THR A 59 -9.40 3.97 14.30
N GLY A 60 -9.16 4.90 13.38
CA GLY A 60 -8.25 4.74 12.25
C GLY A 60 -6.76 4.86 12.57
N ILE A 61 -5.94 4.58 11.57
CA ILE A 61 -4.48 4.74 11.59
C ILE A 61 -3.97 5.15 10.20
N LEU A 62 -2.92 5.96 10.20
CA LEU A 62 -2.11 6.26 9.02
C LEU A 62 -0.69 5.78 9.30
N LEU A 63 -0.19 4.88 8.45
CA LEU A 63 1.20 4.41 8.48
C LEU A 63 1.92 4.93 7.26
N VAL A 64 3.09 5.52 7.45
CA VAL A 64 3.89 6.08 6.37
C VAL A 64 5.29 5.49 6.45
N HIS A 65 5.70 4.85 5.36
CA HIS A 65 7.08 4.41 5.15
C HIS A 65 7.66 5.10 3.92
N VAL A 66 8.78 5.79 4.07
CA VAL A 66 9.46 6.52 2.99
C VAL A 66 10.92 6.11 2.94
N TRP A 67 11.38 5.79 1.74
CA TRP A 67 12.77 5.46 1.45
C TRP A 67 13.25 6.18 0.17
N ALA A 68 14.52 5.99 -0.21
CA ALA A 68 15.10 6.74 -1.32
C ALA A 68 14.41 6.44 -2.66
N GLU A 69 13.92 5.23 -2.84
CA GLU A 69 13.32 4.74 -4.08
C GLU A 69 11.77 4.78 -4.09
N GLY A 70 11.11 5.27 -3.03
CA GLY A 70 9.65 5.25 -2.99
C GLY A 70 9.00 5.53 -1.64
N HIS A 71 7.70 5.23 -1.56
CA HIS A 71 6.93 5.23 -0.32
C HIS A 71 5.80 4.19 -0.32
N ILE A 72 5.37 3.81 0.88
CA ILE A 72 4.13 3.08 1.14
C ILE A 72 3.35 3.87 2.18
N ILE A 73 2.09 4.13 1.88
CA ILE A 73 1.15 4.76 2.80
C ILE A 73 0.00 3.79 3.01
N VAL A 74 -0.26 3.43 4.26
CA VAL A 74 -1.42 2.63 4.67
C VAL A 74 -2.41 3.56 5.35
N LEU A 75 -3.63 3.63 4.83
CA LEU A 75 -4.73 4.39 5.42
C LEU A 75 -5.86 3.46 5.83
N TRP A 76 -6.30 3.59 7.07
CA TRP A 76 -7.43 2.84 7.61
C TRP A 76 -8.26 3.75 8.50
N ASP A 77 -9.58 3.72 8.35
CA ASP A 77 -10.52 4.58 9.08
C ASP A 77 -11.15 3.90 10.31
N GLY A 78 -10.87 2.62 10.53
CA GLY A 78 -11.49 1.81 11.58
C GLY A 78 -12.56 0.83 11.09
N SER A 79 -12.86 0.83 9.79
CA SER A 79 -13.84 -0.06 9.16
C SER A 79 -13.18 -1.36 8.65
N SER A 80 -13.81 -2.07 7.71
CA SER A 80 -13.27 -3.26 7.08
C SER A 80 -12.26 -2.96 5.94
N ARG A 81 -12.35 -1.75 5.36
CA ARG A 81 -11.56 -1.36 4.19
C ARG A 81 -10.22 -0.73 4.59
N VAL A 82 -9.14 -1.17 3.94
CA VAL A 82 -7.78 -0.62 4.07
C VAL A 82 -7.31 -0.15 2.70
N ASP A 83 -6.77 1.06 2.63
CA ASP A 83 -6.18 1.59 1.41
C ASP A 83 -4.65 1.54 1.50
N LEU A 84 -4.01 0.99 0.46
CA LEU A 84 -2.56 1.04 0.26
C LEU A 84 -2.26 1.99 -0.89
N ASN A 85 -1.35 2.93 -0.67
CA ASN A 85 -0.81 3.79 -1.71
C ASN A 85 0.71 3.56 -1.79
N ILE A 86 1.14 2.97 -2.89
CA ILE A 86 2.52 2.53 -3.10
C ILE A 86 3.09 3.30 -4.28
N LEU A 87 4.29 3.87 -4.10
CA LEU A 87 5.04 4.51 -5.17
C LEU A 87 6.47 3.96 -5.18
N THR A 88 6.95 3.60 -6.36
CA THR A 88 8.36 3.29 -6.61
C THR A 88 8.86 4.08 -7.81
N TYR A 89 10.12 4.53 -7.77
CA TYR A 89 10.77 5.12 -8.95
C TYR A 89 11.12 4.07 -10.01
N ASP A 90 11.29 2.81 -9.61
CA ASP A 90 11.42 1.68 -10.54
C ASP A 90 10.04 1.18 -10.97
N GLU A 91 9.70 1.40 -12.23
CA GLU A 91 8.42 1.00 -12.84
C GLU A 91 8.30 -0.51 -13.07
N SER A 92 9.40 -1.26 -13.02
CA SER A 92 9.36 -2.70 -13.18
C SER A 92 8.87 -3.42 -11.91
N VAL A 93 8.73 -2.68 -10.80
CA VAL A 93 8.24 -3.23 -9.54
C VAL A 93 6.74 -3.50 -9.65
N ASP A 94 6.39 -4.80 -9.59
CA ASP A 94 5.01 -5.23 -9.38
C ASP A 94 4.62 -4.99 -7.92
N HIS A 95 3.96 -3.87 -7.67
CA HIS A 95 3.52 -3.48 -6.33
C HIS A 95 2.59 -4.52 -5.68
N LYS A 96 1.83 -5.28 -6.48
CA LYS A 96 0.87 -6.23 -5.93
C LYS A 96 1.60 -7.41 -5.31
N SER A 97 2.41 -8.12 -6.10
CA SER A 97 3.12 -9.30 -5.59
C SER A 97 4.24 -8.95 -4.60
N LYS A 98 4.83 -7.76 -4.71
CA LYS A 98 5.92 -7.33 -3.81
C LYS A 98 5.45 -6.80 -2.48
N PHE A 99 4.27 -6.18 -2.40
CA PHE A 99 3.80 -5.51 -1.19
C PHE A 99 2.37 -5.86 -0.81
N ALA A 100 1.40 -5.68 -1.72
CA ALA A 100 -0.01 -5.83 -1.37
C ALA A 100 -0.36 -7.29 -0.98
N ASP A 101 0.15 -8.28 -1.71
CA ASP A 101 -0.09 -9.69 -1.43
C ASP A 101 0.55 -10.11 -0.08
N PRO A 102 1.85 -9.86 0.20
CA PRO A 102 2.43 -10.11 1.54
C PRO A 102 1.71 -9.40 2.68
N PHE A 103 1.26 -8.16 2.46
CA PHE A 103 0.48 -7.40 3.44
C PHE A 103 -0.85 -8.07 3.74
N MET A 104 -1.61 -8.46 2.70
CA MET A 104 -2.88 -9.17 2.82
C MET A 104 -2.69 -10.54 3.49
N ASP A 105 -1.69 -11.31 3.07
CA ASP A 105 -1.37 -12.63 3.60
C ASP A 105 -1.07 -12.57 5.10
N LYS A 106 -0.40 -11.49 5.55
CA LYS A 106 -0.08 -11.30 6.97
C LYS A 106 -1.30 -10.98 7.82
N ILE A 107 -2.30 -10.29 7.27
CA ILE A 107 -3.57 -10.00 7.96
C ILE A 107 -4.49 -11.23 7.95
N GLY A 108 -4.50 -11.97 6.84
CA GLY A 108 -5.40 -13.09 6.58
C GLY A 108 -6.80 -12.62 6.18
N ASP A 109 -7.48 -13.44 5.38
CA ASP A 109 -8.89 -13.24 4.96
C ASP A 109 -9.16 -11.83 4.40
N MET A 110 -8.26 -11.37 3.53
CA MET A 110 -8.37 -10.10 2.80
C MET A 110 -8.59 -10.38 1.31
N LYS A 111 -9.25 -9.45 0.62
CA LYS A 111 -9.39 -9.43 -0.84
C LYS A 111 -9.07 -8.05 -1.41
N LEU A 112 -8.60 -8.06 -2.65
CA LEU A 112 -8.46 -6.85 -3.45
C LEU A 112 -9.82 -6.45 -4.03
N LEU A 113 -10.29 -5.24 -3.72
CA LEU A 113 -11.49 -4.66 -4.31
C LEU A 113 -11.19 -3.87 -5.58
N LEU A 114 -10.17 -3.02 -5.51
CA LEU A 114 -9.80 -2.10 -6.57
C LEU A 114 -8.28 -1.95 -6.64
N GLN A 115 -7.77 -1.86 -7.85
CA GLN A 115 -6.39 -1.50 -8.15
C GLN A 115 -6.40 -0.40 -9.20
N ASP A 116 -5.75 0.73 -8.89
CA ASP A 116 -5.57 1.86 -9.79
C ASP A 116 -4.08 2.11 -10.00
N GLU A 117 -3.62 2.00 -11.24
CA GLU A 117 -2.21 2.15 -11.63
C GLU A 117 -2.02 3.47 -12.37
N MET A 118 -1.10 4.29 -11.87
CA MET A 118 -0.84 5.61 -12.40
C MET A 118 0.66 5.76 -12.70
N PRO A 119 1.08 5.78 -13.97
CA PRO A 119 2.42 6.24 -14.32
C PRO A 119 2.57 7.71 -13.89
N ARG A 120 3.65 8.01 -13.17
CA ARG A 120 4.03 9.37 -12.80
C ARG A 120 5.22 9.76 -13.64
N GLY A 121 5.11 10.82 -14.44
CA GLY A 121 6.12 11.12 -15.44
C GLY A 121 6.09 12.54 -15.98
N THR A 122 6.96 12.79 -16.95
CA THR A 122 6.99 14.03 -17.71
C THR A 122 6.46 13.79 -19.12
N GLY A 123 5.77 14.77 -19.70
CA GLY A 123 5.13 14.64 -21.01
C GLY A 123 3.81 15.41 -21.06
N ARG A 124 3.25 15.61 -22.25
CA ARG A 124 1.92 16.20 -22.42
C ARG A 124 0.85 15.11 -22.36
N VAL A 125 -0.26 15.41 -21.70
CA VAL A 125 -1.54 14.74 -21.89
C VAL A 125 -2.24 15.44 -23.04
#